data_AF-A0A2M7BML1-F1
#
_entry.id   AF-A0A2M7BML1-F1
#
_cell.length_a   1.000
_cell.length_b   1.000
_cell.length_c   1.000
_cell.angle_alpha   90.00
_cell.angle_beta   90.00
_cell.angle_gamma   90.00
#
_symmetry.space_group_name_H-M   'P 1'
#
loop_
_entity.id
_entity.type
_entity.pdbx_description
1 polymer ?
#
loop_
_entity_poly.entity_id
_entity_poly.type
_entity_poly.pdbx_seq_one_letter_code
_entity_poly.pdbx_strand_id
1 'polypeptide(L)'
;MKKKLVIPKFKNEDEERDFWTKIDVTDYFNANDFEKASFPNLKPTSRSISIRLPIYLLTRLKEKANAINVPYQSLIKGYINQGLNFN
;
A
#
# COMPACT_ATOMS: atom_id res chain seq x y z
N MET A 1 4.08 -7.64 -26.83
CA MET A 1 2.69 -7.17 -27.05
C MET A 1 2.01 -8.06 -28.08
N LYS A 2 0.74 -8.46 -27.86
CA LYS A 2 -0.04 -9.32 -28.78
C LYS A 2 -0.80 -8.53 -29.85
N LYS A 3 -1.36 -7.35 -29.49
CA LYS A 3 -2.19 -6.51 -30.36
C LYS A 3 -1.99 -5.03 -30.04
N LYS A 4 -2.05 -4.17 -31.05
CA LYS A 4 -1.91 -2.71 -30.86
C LYS A 4 -3.17 -2.14 -30.20
N LEU A 5 -3.04 -1.69 -28.95
CA LEU A 5 -4.10 -0.98 -28.23
C LEU A 5 -4.16 0.47 -28.73
N VAL A 6 -5.33 0.91 -29.20
CA VAL A 6 -5.57 2.31 -29.59
C VAL A 6 -6.23 3.01 -28.42
N ILE A 7 -5.48 3.88 -27.75
CA ILE A 7 -5.97 4.63 -26.59
C ILE A 7 -6.55 5.95 -27.09
N PRO A 8 -7.86 6.23 -26.89
CA PRO A 8 -8.45 7.50 -27.27
C PRO A 8 -7.98 8.63 -26.35
N LYS A 9 -8.10 9.88 -26.79
CA LYS A 9 -7.87 11.04 -25.92
C LYS A 9 -9.08 11.22 -25.00
N PHE A 10 -8.91 10.97 -23.71
CA PHE A 10 -9.96 11.18 -22.70
C PHE A 10 -10.04 12.65 -22.31
N LYS A 11 -11.25 13.11 -21.97
CA LYS A 11 -11.49 14.48 -21.51
C LYS A 11 -11.38 14.58 -19.98
N ASN A 12 -11.65 13.49 -19.26
CA ASN A 12 -11.63 13.42 -17.80
C ASN A 12 -11.17 12.04 -17.29
N GLU A 13 -10.73 11.96 -16.03
CA GLU A 13 -10.25 10.73 -15.37
C GLU A 13 -11.35 9.66 -15.25
N ASP A 14 -12.61 10.07 -15.07
CA ASP A 14 -13.74 9.14 -14.99
C ASP A 14 -13.96 8.37 -16.30
N GLU A 15 -13.82 9.05 -17.45
CA GLU A 15 -13.95 8.42 -18.78
C GLU A 15 -12.80 7.42 -19.03
N GLU A 16 -11.61 7.74 -18.55
CA GLU A 16 -10.45 6.85 -18.61
C GLU A 16 -10.70 5.59 -17.76
N ARG A 17 -11.19 5.75 -16.53
CA ARG A 17 -11.52 4.64 -15.62
C ARG A 17 -12.56 3.70 -16.22
N ASP A 18 -13.60 4.25 -16.84
CA ASP A 18 -14.66 3.47 -17.50
C ASP A 18 -14.14 2.69 -18.71
N PHE A 19 -13.19 3.26 -19.46
CA PHE A 19 -12.53 2.60 -20.58
C PHE A 19 -11.66 1.43 -20.11
N TRP A 20 -10.81 1.64 -19.10
CA TRP A 20 -9.95 0.58 -18.56
C TRP A 20 -10.73 -0.53 -17.88
N THR A 21 -11.87 -0.23 -17.27
CA THR A 21 -12.75 -1.24 -16.65
C THR A 21 -13.35 -2.21 -17.67
N LYS A 22 -13.54 -1.77 -18.92
CA LYS A 22 -14.15 -2.57 -19.99
C LYS A 22 -13.14 -3.37 -20.81
N ILE A 23 -11.85 -3.07 -20.69
CA ILE A 23 -10.80 -3.71 -21.49
C ILE A 23 -10.12 -4.81 -20.68
N ASP A 24 -10.08 -6.01 -21.24
CA ASP A 24 -9.20 -7.06 -20.75
C ASP A 24 -7.77 -6.83 -21.25
N VAL A 25 -6.86 -6.52 -20.32
CA VAL A 25 -5.45 -6.27 -20.61
C VAL A 25 -4.72 -7.52 -21.13
N THR A 26 -5.26 -8.71 -20.86
CA THR A 26 -4.67 -10.02 -21.24
C THR A 26 -4.73 -10.28 -22.74
N ASP A 27 -5.64 -9.61 -23.44
CA ASP A 27 -5.79 -9.68 -24.89
C ASP A 27 -4.71 -8.89 -25.65
N TYR A 28 -4.12 -7.89 -25.00
CA TYR A 28 -3.18 -6.93 -25.63
C TYR A 28 -1.74 -7.14 -25.18
N PHE A 29 -1.52 -7.60 -23.94
CA PHE A 29 -0.19 -7.74 -23.32
C PHE A 29 0.14 -9.20 -22.98
N ASN A 30 1.42 -9.55 -23.09
CA ASN A 30 1.99 -10.81 -22.60
C ASN A 30 2.62 -10.59 -21.22
N ALA A 31 2.73 -11.65 -20.42
CA ALA A 31 3.41 -11.60 -19.11
C ALA A 31 4.83 -10.99 -19.18
N ASN A 32 5.54 -11.20 -20.29
CA ASN A 32 6.88 -10.64 -20.53
C ASN A 32 6.89 -9.13 -20.86
N ASP A 33 5.74 -8.53 -21.16
CA ASP A 33 5.61 -7.09 -21.43
C ASP A 33 5.41 -6.28 -20.13
N PHE A 34 5.19 -6.93 -18.98
CA PHE A 34 4.98 -6.26 -17.70
C PHE A 34 6.30 -6.06 -16.97
N GLU A 35 6.57 -4.81 -16.60
CA GLU A 35 7.71 -4.46 -15.76
C GLU A 35 7.28 -4.37 -14.29
N LYS A 36 8.19 -4.73 -13.37
CA LYS A 36 7.98 -4.55 -11.94
C LYS A 36 8.00 -3.05 -11.62
N ALA A 37 6.82 -2.45 -11.52
CA ALA A 37 6.68 -1.08 -11.06
C ALA A 37 6.94 -1.02 -9.54
N SER A 38 7.98 -0.29 -9.15
CA SER A 38 8.14 0.15 -7.76
C SER A 38 7.54 1.54 -7.66
N PHE A 39 6.69 1.76 -6.65
CA PHE A 39 6.09 3.07 -6.37
C PHE A 39 6.75 3.70 -5.14
N PRO A 40 8.01 4.16 -5.23
CA PRO A 40 8.77 4.63 -4.07
C PRO A 40 8.15 5.88 -3.42
N ASN A 41 7.32 6.62 -4.17
CA ASN A 41 6.78 7.92 -3.76
C ASN A 41 5.31 7.87 -3.33
N LEU A 42 4.65 6.70 -3.38
CA LEU A 42 3.30 6.56 -2.84
C LEU A 42 3.39 6.52 -1.31
N LYS A 43 3.01 7.61 -0.64
CA LYS A 43 2.85 7.61 0.81
C LYS A 43 1.76 6.60 1.18
N PRO A 44 2.04 5.61 2.05
CA PRO A 44 0.98 4.80 2.64
C PRO A 44 -0.02 5.74 3.32
N THR A 45 -1.29 5.68 2.93
CA THR A 45 -2.33 6.50 3.55
C THR A 45 -2.45 6.12 5.02
N SER A 46 -2.16 7.04 5.94
CA SER A 46 -2.28 6.81 7.38
C SER A 46 -3.54 7.49 7.93
N ARG A 47 -4.35 6.74 8.68
CA ARG A 47 -5.52 7.27 9.40
C ARG A 47 -5.28 7.16 10.91
N SER A 48 -5.60 8.22 11.65
CA SER A 48 -5.58 8.19 13.11
C SER A 48 -6.72 7.33 13.64
N ILE A 49 -6.42 6.45 14.57
CA ILE A 49 -7.39 5.60 15.27
C ILE A 49 -7.15 5.67 16.77
N SER A 50 -8.23 5.62 17.56
CA SER A 50 -8.17 5.55 19.01
C SER A 50 -8.22 4.09 19.46
N ILE A 51 -7.20 3.63 20.18
CA ILE A 51 -7.12 2.26 20.72
C ILE A 51 -7.00 2.34 22.24
N ARG A 52 -7.74 1.49 22.96
CA ARG A 52 -7.55 1.32 24.41
C ARG A 52 -6.51 0.24 24.68
N LEU A 53 -5.50 0.57 25.47
CA LEU A 53 -4.45 -0.35 25.89
C LEU A 53 -4.34 -0.35 27.42
N PRO A 54 -4.08 -1.49 28.05
CA PRO A 54 -3.75 -1.52 29.47
C PRO A 54 -2.51 -0.67 29.79
N ILE A 55 -2.55 0.05 30.91
CA ILE A 55 -1.49 0.99 31.31
C ILE A 55 -0.13 0.28 31.44
N TYR A 56 -0.11 -0.90 32.06
CA TYR A 56 1.13 -1.66 32.24
C TYR A 56 1.81 -2.01 30.90
N LEU A 57 1.01 -2.32 29.88
CA LEU A 57 1.50 -2.67 28.56
C LEU A 57 2.07 -1.45 27.85
N LEU A 58 1.40 -0.30 27.95
CA LEU A 58 1.89 0.96 27.38
C LEU A 58 3.24 1.36 28.00
N THR A 59 3.42 1.17 29.30
CA THR A 59 4.70 1.44 29.98
C THR A 59 5.81 0.54 29.45
N ARG A 60 5.58 -0.78 29.39
CA ARG A 60 6.57 -1.75 28.86
C ARG A 60 6.94 -1.47 27.40
N LEU A 61 5.96 -1.09 26.60
CA LEU A 61 6.18 -0.71 25.21
C LEU A 61 7.10 0.52 25.10
N LYS A 62 6.88 1.56 25.93
CA LYS A 62 7.72 2.75 25.95
C LYS A 62 9.15 2.44 26.39
N GLU A 63 9.32 1.60 27.43
CA GLU A 63 10.64 1.12 27.87
C GLU A 63 11.39 0.44 26.72
N LYS A 64 10.72 -0.51 26.04
CA LYS A 64 11.31 -1.26 24.94
C LYS A 64 11.63 -0.36 23.75
N ALA A 65 10.72 0.52 23.37
CA ALA A 65 10.92 1.48 22.27
C ALA A 65 12.14 2.38 22.53
N ASN A 66 12.30 2.86 23.77
CA ASN A 66 13.47 3.64 24.15
C ASN A 66 14.78 2.82 24.08
N ALA A 67 14.75 1.56 24.53
CA ALA A 67 15.92 0.68 24.50
C ALA A 67 16.45 0.42 23.08
N ILE A 68 15.55 0.34 22.08
CA ILE A 68 15.92 0.19 20.66
C ILE A 68 15.93 1.52 19.89
N ASN A 69 15.83 2.65 20.59
CA ASN A 69 15.90 4.01 20.04
C ASN A 69 14.88 4.28 18.91
N VAL A 70 13.64 3.83 19.10
CA VAL A 70 12.52 4.11 18.19
C VAL A 70 11.34 4.73 18.92
N PRO A 71 10.48 5.51 18.23
CA PRO A 71 9.23 5.98 18.81
C PRO A 71 8.30 4.80 19.15
N TYR A 72 7.64 4.85 20.31
CA TYR A 72 6.72 3.78 20.73
C TYR A 72 5.57 3.57 19.72
N GLN A 73 5.10 4.61 19.04
CA GLN A 73 4.09 4.48 17.99
C GLN A 73 4.62 3.71 16.78
N SER A 74 5.89 3.88 16.41
CA SER A 74 6.53 3.12 15.34
C SER A 74 6.68 1.65 15.74
N LEU A 75 7.02 1.39 17.00
CA LEU A 75 7.10 0.02 17.52
C LEU A 75 5.73 -0.68 17.51
N ILE A 76 4.65 0.01 17.88
CA ILE A 76 3.28 -0.51 17.77
C ILE A 76 2.96 -0.92 16.34
N LYS A 77 3.27 -0.05 15.36
CA LYS A 77 3.05 -0.35 13.94
C LYS A 77 3.81 -1.61 13.51
N GLY A 78 5.05 -1.75 13.95
CA GLY A 78 5.86 -2.95 13.69
C GLY A 78 5.21 -4.23 14.22
N TYR A 79 4.72 -4.22 15.46
CA TYR A 79 4.03 -5.38 16.04
C TYR A 79 2.70 -5.70 15.37
N ILE A 80 1.92 -4.69 14.98
CA ILE A 80 0.69 -4.91 14.22
C ILE A 80 1.02 -5.53 12.87
N ASN A 81 2.03 -5.02 12.16
CA ASN A 81 2.44 -5.57 10.87
C ASN A 81 2.90 -7.04 10.99
N GLN A 82 3.69 -7.35 12.03
CA GLN A 82 4.13 -8.70 12.33
C GLN A 82 2.94 -9.63 12.64
N GLY A 83 1.97 -9.17 13.45
CA GLY A 83 0.78 -9.96 13.79
C GLY A 83 -0.16 -10.22 12.60
N LEU A 84 -0.14 -9.34 11.59
CA LEU A 84 -0.93 -9.49 10.36
C LEU A 84 -0.23 -10.37 9.31
N ASN A 85 1.00 -10.84 9.56
CA ASN A 85 1.80 -11.66 8.62
C ASN A 85 1.92 -11.04 7.21
N PHE A 86 2.07 -9.72 7.11
CA PHE A 86 2.53 -9.10 5.86
C PHE A 86 4.02 -9.47 5.68
N ASN A 87 4.26 -10.63 5.05
CA ASN A 87 5.56 -11.03 4.49
C ASN A 87 5.62 -10.60 3.02
#